data_AF-A0AAU5LQR1-F1
#
_entry.id   AF-A0AAU5LQR1-F1
#
_cell.length_a   1.000
_cell.length_b   1.000
_cell.length_c   1.000
_cell.angle_alpha   90.00
_cell.angle_beta   90.00
_cell.angle_gamma   90.00
#
_symmetry.space_group_name_H-M   'P 1'
#
loop_
_entity.id
_entity.type
_entity.pdbx_description
1 polymer ?
#
loop_
_entity_poly.entity_id
_entity_poly.type
_entity_poly.pdbx_seq_one_letter_code
_entity_poly.pdbx_strand_id
1 'polypeptide(L)'
;MSSQRIAVEVDEDGMLEARVVGANAFSGKVPMPLTAAADDLDVRLIRLFERWLQVRGRPWIPAEIRTFGALLHRALFPPEVWTWIRKASEGHALVRLTLTFPSESQHARLASVPWEFLYQPDKQFEQGWFLAGQHGYTLSRHIPSRRGIPHLDPIVRPRLLAIVSQPKTEQKVDADGVLAGIHDAAKQCDLEPEVVYSPSATELGEIVASWQPHLVQFMGHGRYDPGRGEGRLAFADPGGETNWVPDARMADLLVSPNWVPRAVVLHACDGGATDYEAGFAGVAPQLCRAGVQCVVAMQYPVTNNTATSFSTTFYRELARRQPPDVAVQTARSVIAAPEIGAGLIGVPVVYLHSDDPLLAEPEQEGKQ
;
A
#
# COMPACT_ATOMS: atom_id res chain seq x y z
N MET A 1 12.02 12.40 17.16
CA MET A 1 11.61 11.24 18.00
C MET A 1 12.53 10.07 17.68
N SER A 2 12.92 9.25 18.65
CA SER A 2 13.75 8.06 18.37
C SER A 2 12.96 7.09 17.49
N SER A 3 13.54 6.67 16.37
CA SER A 3 12.93 5.70 15.45
C SER A 3 13.85 4.50 15.27
N GLN A 4 13.30 3.31 15.27
CA GLN A 4 14.01 2.05 14.99
C GLN A 4 13.51 1.48 13.67
N ARG A 5 14.43 1.13 12.78
CA ARG A 5 14.11 0.48 11.50
C ARG A 5 14.46 -0.98 11.57
N ILE A 6 13.49 -1.84 11.28
CA ILE A 6 13.65 -3.29 11.30
C ILE A 6 13.15 -3.84 9.95
N ALA A 7 14.07 -4.45 9.20
CA ALA A 7 13.71 -5.22 8.01
C ALA A 7 13.38 -6.65 8.44
N VAL A 8 12.26 -7.17 7.96
CA VAL A 8 11.81 -8.56 8.13
C VAL A 8 11.78 -9.16 6.73
N GLU A 9 12.68 -10.10 6.48
CA GLU A 9 12.96 -10.59 5.14
C GLU A 9 12.77 -12.10 5.09
N VAL A 10 12.09 -12.56 4.03
CA VAL A 10 12.03 -13.97 3.66
C VAL A 10 12.85 -14.14 2.38
N ASP A 11 13.83 -15.04 2.40
CA ASP A 11 14.67 -15.32 1.24
C ASP A 11 14.08 -16.38 0.29
N GLU A 12 14.79 -16.65 -0.80
CA GLU A 12 14.35 -17.58 -1.85
C GLU A 12 14.20 -19.02 -1.36
N ASP A 13 14.97 -19.41 -0.33
CA ASP A 13 14.94 -20.72 0.32
C ASP A 13 13.82 -20.81 1.37
N GLY A 14 13.06 -19.73 1.57
CA GLY A 14 11.97 -19.68 2.53
C GLY A 14 12.43 -19.51 3.98
N MET A 15 13.64 -19.00 4.19
CA MET A 15 14.16 -18.64 5.51
C MET A 15 13.79 -17.21 5.84
N LEU A 16 13.37 -17.00 7.08
CA LEU A 16 12.96 -15.73 7.67
C LEU A 16 14.04 -15.19 8.60
N GLU A 17 14.30 -13.89 8.52
CA GLU A 17 15.09 -13.14 9.50
C GLU A 17 14.54 -11.74 9.74
N ALA A 18 14.84 -11.17 10.91
CA ALA A 18 14.65 -9.77 11.21
C ALA A 18 15.99 -9.11 11.55
N ARG A 19 16.24 -7.90 11.04
CA ARG A 19 17.50 -7.17 11.24
C ARG A 19 17.28 -5.67 11.45
N VAL A 20 18.12 -5.06 12.28
CA VAL A 20 18.16 -3.59 12.40
C VAL A 20 18.83 -3.02 11.16
N VAL A 21 18.13 -2.13 10.45
CA VAL A 21 18.69 -1.48 9.26
C VAL A 21 19.87 -0.58 9.66
N GLY A 22 21.05 -0.83 9.07
CA GLY A 22 22.27 -0.08 9.34
C GLY A 22 23.08 -0.57 10.55
N ALA A 23 22.69 -1.68 11.18
CA ALA A 23 23.47 -2.30 12.27
C ALA A 23 23.72 -3.80 12.00
N ASN A 24 24.74 -4.36 12.64
CA ASN A 24 25.06 -5.80 12.55
C ASN A 24 24.29 -6.64 13.59
N ALA A 25 23.00 -6.31 13.80
CA ALA A 25 22.14 -6.97 14.78
C ALA A 25 20.93 -7.59 14.07
N PHE A 26 20.74 -8.90 14.25
CA PHE A 26 19.68 -9.68 13.61
C PHE A 26 19.19 -10.83 14.51
N SER A 27 18.02 -11.38 14.20
CA SER A 27 17.34 -12.44 14.97
C SER A 27 17.94 -13.84 14.81
N GLY A 28 18.84 -14.02 13.85
CA GLY A 28 19.13 -15.32 13.24
C GLY A 28 18.11 -15.69 12.15
N LYS A 29 18.50 -16.63 11.29
CA LYS A 29 17.66 -17.20 10.23
C LYS A 29 16.90 -18.41 10.73
N VAL A 30 15.59 -18.45 10.51
CA VAL A 30 14.73 -19.59 10.84
C VAL A 30 13.80 -19.95 9.68
N PRO A 31 13.38 -21.21 9.52
CA PRO A 31 12.42 -21.55 8.48
C PRO A 31 11.11 -20.81 8.68
N MET A 32 10.57 -20.19 7.63
CA MET A 32 9.25 -19.55 7.73
C MET A 32 8.16 -20.62 7.81
N PRO A 33 7.22 -20.56 8.78
CA PRO A 33 6.16 -21.55 8.93
C PRO A 33 5.39 -21.87 7.63
N LEU A 34 5.13 -20.87 6.78
CA LEU A 34 4.38 -21.04 5.53
C LEU A 34 5.18 -21.64 4.37
N THR A 35 6.48 -21.87 4.52
CA THR A 35 7.36 -22.38 3.45
C THR A 35 7.64 -23.88 3.58
N ALA A 36 7.34 -24.49 4.73
CA ALA A 36 7.69 -25.88 5.04
C ALA A 36 6.85 -26.95 4.32
N ALA A 37 5.54 -26.72 4.11
CA ALA A 37 4.67 -27.67 3.39
C ALA A 37 3.47 -26.98 2.73
N ALA A 38 3.23 -27.27 1.45
CA ALA A 38 2.09 -26.71 0.69
C ALA A 38 0.72 -27.18 1.21
N ASP A 39 0.68 -28.31 1.93
CA ASP A 39 -0.53 -28.91 2.51
C ASP A 39 -0.64 -28.69 4.03
N ASP A 40 0.05 -27.67 4.53
CA ASP A 40 -0.07 -27.23 5.90
C ASP A 40 -1.46 -26.61 6.19
N LEU A 41 -1.96 -26.83 7.41
CA LEU A 41 -3.28 -26.33 7.83
C LEU A 41 -3.33 -24.79 7.80
N ASP A 42 -2.28 -24.11 8.25
CA ASP A 42 -2.22 -22.66 8.31
C ASP A 42 -2.23 -22.07 6.88
N VAL A 43 -1.54 -22.70 5.93
CA VAL A 43 -1.60 -22.31 4.50
C VAL A 43 -3.03 -22.42 3.96
N ARG A 44 -3.74 -23.50 4.25
CA ARG A 44 -5.15 -23.66 3.82
C ARG A 44 -6.08 -22.66 4.48
N LEU A 45 -5.89 -22.38 5.77
CA LEU A 45 -6.69 -21.40 6.51
C LEU A 45 -6.46 -19.99 5.97
N ILE A 46 -5.21 -19.59 5.71
CA ILE A 46 -4.90 -18.28 5.10
C ILE A 46 -5.62 -18.14 3.76
N ARG A 47 -5.52 -19.14 2.87
CA ARG A 47 -6.23 -19.13 1.58
C ARG A 47 -7.75 -19.04 1.73
N LEU A 48 -8.31 -19.66 2.76
CA LEU A 48 -9.74 -19.59 3.04
C LEU A 48 -10.15 -18.17 3.44
N PHE A 49 -9.41 -17.54 4.36
CA PHE A 49 -9.64 -16.16 4.76
C PHE A 49 -9.46 -15.17 3.61
N GLU A 50 -8.43 -15.35 2.77
CA GLU A 50 -8.21 -14.50 1.60
C GLU A 50 -9.39 -14.53 0.63
N ARG A 51 -9.96 -15.71 0.38
CA ARG A 51 -11.20 -15.82 -0.40
C ARG A 51 -12.35 -15.10 0.30
N TRP A 52 -12.52 -15.28 1.61
CA TRP A 52 -13.61 -14.65 2.35
C TRP A 52 -13.53 -13.12 2.38
N LEU A 53 -12.33 -12.55 2.41
CA LEU A 53 -12.13 -11.09 2.34
C LEU A 53 -12.56 -10.52 0.98
N GLN A 54 -12.57 -11.34 -0.07
CA GLN A 54 -12.99 -10.95 -1.42
C GLN A 54 -14.49 -11.17 -1.67
N VAL A 55 -15.19 -11.91 -0.80
CA VAL A 55 -16.62 -12.18 -0.98
C VAL A 55 -17.42 -10.90 -0.72
N ARG A 56 -18.04 -10.38 -1.77
CA ARG A 56 -18.89 -9.20 -1.71
C ARG A 56 -20.09 -9.41 -0.77
N GLY A 57 -20.45 -8.36 -0.02
CA GLY A 57 -21.60 -8.37 0.88
C GLY A 57 -21.41 -9.19 2.16
N ARG A 58 -20.29 -9.91 2.31
CA ARG A 58 -19.94 -10.58 3.56
C ARG A 58 -19.38 -9.54 4.54
N PRO A 59 -20.02 -9.30 5.70
CA PRO A 59 -19.47 -8.38 6.68
C PRO A 59 -18.16 -8.96 7.24
N TRP A 60 -17.17 -8.09 7.43
CA TRP A 60 -15.91 -8.46 8.07
C TRP A 60 -16.10 -8.44 9.59
N ILE A 61 -16.36 -9.61 10.15
CA ILE A 61 -16.64 -9.76 11.57
C ILE A 61 -15.34 -9.55 12.36
N PRO A 62 -15.28 -8.61 13.34
CA PRO A 62 -14.03 -8.29 14.04
C PRO A 62 -13.33 -9.49 14.69
N ALA A 63 -14.07 -10.43 15.25
CA ALA A 63 -13.51 -11.65 15.85
C ALA A 63 -12.84 -12.57 14.81
N GLU A 64 -13.39 -12.65 13.59
CA GLU A 64 -12.79 -13.41 12.49
C GLU A 64 -11.51 -12.73 12.00
N ILE A 65 -11.53 -11.40 11.85
CA ILE A 65 -10.35 -10.63 11.42
C ILE A 65 -9.23 -10.73 12.45
N ARG A 66 -9.53 -10.68 13.76
CA ARG A 66 -8.52 -10.89 14.82
C ARG A 66 -7.96 -12.31 14.79
N THR A 67 -8.80 -13.32 14.60
CA THR A 67 -8.37 -14.72 14.47
C THR A 67 -7.44 -14.90 13.28
N PHE A 68 -7.82 -14.35 12.12
CA PHE A 68 -6.99 -14.35 10.92
C PHE A 68 -5.66 -13.62 11.16
N GLY A 69 -5.71 -12.43 11.76
CA GLY A 69 -4.52 -11.65 12.08
C GLY A 69 -3.56 -12.37 13.04
N ALA A 70 -4.09 -13.11 14.02
CA ALA A 70 -3.29 -13.93 14.93
C ALA A 70 -2.61 -15.10 14.19
N LEU A 71 -3.33 -15.71 13.24
CA LEU A 71 -2.78 -16.72 12.34
C LEU A 71 -1.64 -16.15 11.49
N LEU A 72 -1.80 -14.96 10.90
CA LEU A 72 -0.73 -14.28 10.18
C LEU A 72 0.45 -13.94 11.09
N HIS A 73 0.19 -13.49 12.32
CA HIS A 73 1.23 -13.10 13.26
C HIS A 73 2.13 -14.27 13.62
N ARG A 74 1.57 -15.43 13.99
CA ARG A 74 2.40 -16.62 14.27
C ARG A 74 3.13 -17.15 13.04
N ALA A 75 2.57 -16.93 11.85
CA ALA A 75 3.16 -17.37 10.59
C ALA A 75 4.35 -16.51 10.16
N LEU A 76 4.33 -15.19 10.42
CA LEU A 76 5.42 -14.28 10.08
C LEU A 76 6.40 -14.07 11.24
N PHE A 77 5.96 -14.20 12.48
CA PHE A 77 6.79 -13.96 13.65
C PHE A 77 6.83 -15.18 14.58
N PRO A 78 7.65 -16.19 14.23
CA PRO A 78 8.04 -17.23 15.17
C PRO A 78 8.55 -16.63 16.50
N PRO A 79 8.41 -17.34 17.64
CA PRO A 79 8.74 -16.78 18.95
C PRO A 79 10.13 -16.16 19.05
N GLU A 80 11.15 -16.78 18.43
CA GLU A 80 12.51 -16.26 18.38
C GLU A 80 12.61 -14.90 17.67
N VAL A 81 11.97 -14.76 16.51
CA VAL A 81 11.98 -13.53 15.71
C VAL A 81 11.18 -12.45 16.41
N TRP A 82 9.99 -12.75 16.93
CA TRP A 82 9.15 -11.75 17.59
C TRP A 82 9.77 -11.23 18.89
N THR A 83 10.33 -12.12 19.69
CA THR A 83 11.03 -11.75 20.94
C THR A 83 12.18 -10.82 20.64
N TRP A 84 12.93 -11.12 19.57
CA TRP A 84 14.03 -10.28 19.12
C TRP A 84 13.54 -8.90 18.63
N ILE A 85 12.50 -8.84 17.79
CA ILE A 85 11.91 -7.58 17.29
C ILE A 85 11.48 -6.70 18.47
N ARG A 86 10.78 -7.28 19.45
CA ARG A 86 10.35 -6.55 20.65
C ARG A 86 11.51 -5.96 21.42
N LYS A 87 12.56 -6.75 21.66
CA LYS A 87 13.78 -6.28 22.35
C LYS A 87 14.48 -5.17 21.57
N ALA A 88 14.60 -5.32 20.25
CA ALA A 88 15.19 -4.30 19.38
C ALA A 88 14.35 -3.01 19.33
N SER A 89 13.07 -3.09 19.68
CA SER A 89 12.13 -1.96 19.67
C SER A 89 12.09 -1.18 21.00
N GLU A 90 12.68 -1.70 22.07
CA GLU A 90 12.61 -1.09 23.41
C GLU A 90 13.26 0.30 23.42
N GLY A 91 12.56 1.30 23.98
CA GLY A 91 13.06 2.68 24.09
C GLY A 91 12.89 3.56 22.84
N HIS A 92 12.31 3.02 21.77
CA HIS A 92 12.00 3.78 20.56
C HIS A 92 10.55 4.24 20.52
N ALA A 93 10.33 5.51 20.16
CA ALA A 93 8.98 6.07 20.03
C ALA A 93 8.25 5.57 18.78
N LEU A 94 9.00 5.23 17.72
CA LEU A 94 8.47 4.69 16.48
C LEU A 94 9.30 3.51 15.97
N VAL A 95 8.66 2.38 15.71
CA VAL A 95 9.26 1.20 15.09
C VAL A 95 8.75 1.07 13.65
N ARG A 96 9.66 1.07 12.69
CA ARG A 96 9.34 0.91 11.27
C ARG A 96 9.65 -0.52 10.86
N LEU A 97 8.60 -1.30 10.60
CA LEU A 97 8.70 -2.67 10.12
C LEU A 97 8.56 -2.70 8.60
N THR A 98 9.60 -3.18 7.93
CA THR A 98 9.61 -3.33 6.47
C THR A 98 9.63 -4.80 6.10
N LEU A 99 8.59 -5.27 5.43
CA LEU A 99 8.45 -6.65 5.01
C LEU A 99 8.99 -6.83 3.59
N THR A 100 9.91 -7.78 3.39
CA THR A 100 10.42 -8.15 2.07
C THR A 100 10.17 -9.64 1.83
N PHE A 101 9.61 -9.95 0.66
CA PHE A 101 9.29 -11.31 0.25
C PHE A 101 9.93 -11.61 -1.11
N PRO A 102 10.23 -12.89 -1.41
CA PRO A 102 10.80 -13.27 -2.69
C PRO A 102 9.79 -12.99 -3.82
N SER A 103 10.28 -12.67 -5.03
CA SER A 103 9.43 -12.34 -6.16
C SER A 103 9.34 -13.41 -7.25
N GLU A 104 10.30 -14.33 -7.31
CA GLU A 104 10.44 -15.28 -8.44
C GLU A 104 10.55 -16.76 -7.99
N SER A 105 10.61 -17.03 -6.69
CA SER A 105 10.66 -18.40 -6.16
C SER A 105 9.26 -19.00 -5.95
N GLN A 106 9.20 -20.29 -5.57
CA GLN A 106 7.96 -20.94 -5.13
C GLN A 106 7.25 -20.23 -3.96
N HIS A 107 7.96 -19.33 -3.27
CA HIS A 107 7.46 -18.54 -2.15
C HIS A 107 6.96 -17.15 -2.55
N ALA A 108 6.93 -16.80 -3.84
CA ALA A 108 6.44 -15.51 -4.33
C ALA A 108 5.01 -15.17 -3.87
N ARG A 109 4.20 -16.20 -3.57
CA ARG A 109 2.85 -16.03 -3.02
C ARG A 109 2.82 -15.30 -1.67
N LEU A 110 3.89 -15.33 -0.89
CA LEU A 110 3.95 -14.62 0.39
C LEU A 110 3.76 -13.10 0.19
N ALA A 111 4.20 -12.57 -0.95
CA ALA A 111 4.04 -11.16 -1.29
C ALA A 111 2.59 -10.74 -1.50
N SER A 112 1.63 -11.65 -1.68
CA SER A 112 0.19 -11.32 -1.79
C SER A 112 -0.61 -11.72 -0.55
N VAL A 113 0.03 -12.24 0.50
CA VAL A 113 -0.64 -12.46 1.79
C VAL A 113 -0.91 -11.08 2.41
N PRO A 114 -2.09 -10.81 2.98
CA PRO A 114 -2.45 -9.48 3.46
C PRO A 114 -1.90 -9.25 4.87
N TRP A 115 -0.58 -9.11 4.98
CA TRP A 115 0.15 -8.95 6.24
C TRP A 115 -0.27 -7.72 7.06
N GLU A 116 -1.00 -6.77 6.49
CA GLU A 116 -1.50 -5.60 7.19
C GLU A 116 -2.56 -5.97 8.25
N PHE A 117 -3.12 -7.17 8.17
CA PHE A 117 -3.98 -7.74 9.22
C PHE A 117 -3.21 -8.36 10.39
N LEU A 118 -1.87 -8.33 10.43
CA LEU A 118 -1.08 -8.84 11.55
C LEU A 118 -1.64 -8.33 12.89
N TYR A 119 -2.12 -9.27 13.70
CA TYR A 119 -2.71 -9.00 15.02
C TYR A 119 -1.87 -9.69 16.09
N GLN A 120 -1.30 -8.89 16.99
CA GLN A 120 -0.69 -9.40 18.21
C GLN A 120 -1.82 -9.87 19.15
N PRO A 121 -1.89 -11.17 19.49
CA PRO A 121 -2.94 -11.68 20.37
C PRO A 121 -2.87 -11.12 21.78
N ASP A 122 -4.02 -11.14 22.46
CA ASP A 122 -4.15 -10.79 23.87
C ASP A 122 -3.19 -11.62 24.73
N LYS A 123 -2.61 -10.96 25.75
CA LYS A 123 -1.91 -11.65 26.85
C LYS A 123 -2.78 -11.57 28.09
N GLN A 124 -2.43 -12.34 29.12
CA GLN A 124 -3.22 -12.52 30.35
C GLN A 124 -3.69 -11.20 31.01
N PHE A 125 -3.06 -10.06 30.70
CA PHE A 125 -3.42 -8.71 31.18
C PHE A 125 -3.31 -7.59 30.13
N GLU A 126 -3.13 -7.91 28.85
CA GLU A 126 -2.93 -6.91 27.78
C GLU A 126 -3.86 -7.20 26.61
N GLN A 127 -4.64 -6.20 26.18
CA GLN A 127 -5.45 -6.33 24.97
C GLN A 127 -4.55 -6.44 23.74
N GLY A 128 -4.91 -7.34 22.83
CA GLY A 128 -4.28 -7.51 21.54
C GLY A 128 -4.56 -6.34 20.61
N TRP A 129 -3.76 -6.23 19.56
CA TRP A 129 -3.80 -5.08 18.67
C TRP A 129 -3.26 -5.40 17.27
N PHE A 130 -3.76 -4.68 16.28
CA PHE A 130 -3.26 -4.73 14.90
C PHE A 130 -2.02 -3.86 14.73
N LEU A 131 -0.95 -4.41 14.15
CA LEU A 131 0.30 -3.69 13.93
C LEU A 131 0.10 -2.47 13.04
N ALA A 132 -0.70 -2.61 11.98
CA ALA A 132 -1.01 -1.55 11.02
C ALA A 132 -1.95 -0.45 11.57
N GLY A 133 -2.32 -0.50 12.86
CA GLY A 133 -3.15 0.50 13.53
C GLY A 133 -2.53 1.17 14.75
N GLN A 134 -1.36 0.72 15.19
CA GLN A 134 -0.69 1.29 16.35
C GLN A 134 0.12 2.52 15.98
N HIS A 135 0.04 3.56 16.81
CA HIS A 135 0.79 4.80 16.62
C HIS A 135 2.31 4.62 16.75
N GLY A 136 2.75 3.61 17.51
CA GLY A 136 4.17 3.31 17.71
C GLY A 136 4.82 2.44 16.62
N TYR A 137 4.07 2.01 15.61
CA TYR A 137 4.55 1.15 14.54
C TYR A 137 4.19 1.72 13.17
N THR A 138 5.07 1.56 12.18
CA THR A 138 4.67 1.58 10.77
C THR A 138 4.92 0.20 10.16
N LEU A 139 4.06 -0.17 9.20
CA LEU A 139 4.19 -1.41 8.45
C LEU A 139 4.16 -1.12 6.95
N SER A 140 5.28 -1.37 6.28
CA SER A 140 5.45 -1.22 4.85
C SER A 140 5.97 -2.51 4.21
N ARG A 141 5.77 -2.65 2.90
CA ARG A 141 6.40 -3.69 2.09
C ARG A 141 7.55 -3.08 1.30
N HIS A 142 8.59 -3.83 1.05
CA HIS A 142 9.70 -3.43 0.19
C HIS A 142 9.80 -4.36 -1.02
N ILE A 143 9.96 -3.76 -2.20
CA ILE A 143 10.21 -4.45 -3.46
C ILE A 143 11.41 -3.77 -4.09
N PRO A 144 12.51 -4.51 -4.34
CA PRO A 144 13.68 -3.94 -4.99
C PRO A 144 13.33 -3.33 -6.35
N SER A 145 13.68 -2.06 -6.55
CA SER A 145 13.61 -1.42 -7.85
C SER A 145 14.73 -1.91 -8.79
N ARG A 146 14.42 -2.04 -10.08
CA ARG A 146 15.43 -2.26 -11.14
C ARG A 146 16.28 -1.01 -11.41
N ARG A 147 15.83 0.16 -10.96
CA ARG A 147 16.50 1.46 -11.14
C ARG A 147 17.37 1.88 -9.95
N GLY A 148 17.47 1.03 -8.91
CA GLY A 148 18.19 1.37 -7.67
C GLY A 148 17.35 2.24 -6.72
N ILE A 149 18.01 2.83 -5.71
CA ILE A 149 17.36 3.75 -4.76
C ILE A 149 17.11 5.09 -5.45
N PRO A 150 15.86 5.59 -5.52
CA PRO A 150 15.57 6.86 -6.15
C PRO A 150 16.23 7.98 -5.35
N HIS A 151 16.92 8.89 -6.05
CA HIS A 151 17.31 10.17 -5.48
C HIS A 151 16.14 11.14 -5.68
N LEU A 152 15.58 11.64 -4.58
CA LEU A 152 14.50 12.62 -4.64
C LEU A 152 15.07 14.03 -4.48
N ASP A 153 15.12 14.81 -5.56
CA ASP A 153 15.47 16.23 -5.46
C ASP A 153 14.45 16.98 -4.58
N PRO A 154 14.81 18.05 -3.88
CA PRO A 154 13.81 18.89 -3.24
C PRO A 154 12.79 19.44 -4.24
N ILE A 155 11.51 19.51 -3.85
CA ILE A 155 10.46 20.12 -4.69
C ILE A 155 9.86 21.32 -3.97
N VAL A 156 9.91 22.48 -4.62
CA VAL A 156 9.27 23.70 -4.13
C VAL A 156 7.75 23.62 -4.31
N ARG A 157 7.29 23.20 -5.50
CA ARG A 157 5.88 23.10 -5.86
C ARG A 157 5.52 21.71 -6.40
N PRO A 158 5.13 20.75 -5.54
CA PRO A 158 4.81 19.40 -5.98
C PRO A 158 3.59 19.39 -6.89
N ARG A 159 3.56 18.46 -7.84
CA ARG A 159 2.50 18.32 -8.86
C ARG A 159 1.74 17.04 -8.55
N LEU A 160 0.43 17.12 -8.36
CA LEU A 160 -0.43 15.97 -8.13
C LEU A 160 -1.41 15.81 -9.29
N LEU A 161 -1.34 14.68 -9.99
CA LEU A 161 -2.32 14.31 -11.01
C LEU A 161 -3.39 13.41 -10.38
N ALA A 162 -4.62 13.89 -10.29
CA ALA A 162 -5.77 13.12 -9.85
C ALA A 162 -6.56 12.62 -11.06
N ILE A 163 -6.65 11.31 -11.21
CA ILE A 163 -7.27 10.63 -12.34
C ILE A 163 -8.57 10.01 -11.83
N VAL A 164 -9.70 10.48 -12.36
CA VAL A 164 -11.01 9.89 -12.10
C VAL A 164 -11.39 9.06 -13.34
N SER A 165 -11.08 7.77 -13.34
CA SER A 165 -11.39 6.89 -14.46
C SER A 165 -12.82 6.38 -14.38
N GLN A 166 -13.73 6.98 -15.16
CA GLN A 166 -15.15 6.67 -15.16
C GLN A 166 -15.68 6.49 -16.60
N PRO A 167 -15.37 5.36 -17.27
CA PRO A 167 -16.00 5.01 -18.53
C PRO A 167 -17.53 4.83 -18.37
N LYS A 168 -18.29 5.11 -19.44
CA LYS A 168 -19.77 5.16 -19.43
C LYS A 168 -20.44 3.84 -19.06
N THR A 169 -19.78 2.72 -19.37
CA THR A 169 -20.28 1.36 -19.12
C THR A 169 -19.97 0.82 -17.73
N GLU A 170 -19.20 1.53 -16.92
CA GLU A 170 -18.98 1.20 -15.52
C GLU A 170 -19.82 2.09 -14.60
N GLN A 171 -19.83 1.75 -13.31
CA GLN A 171 -20.47 2.58 -12.31
C GLN A 171 -19.77 3.94 -12.14
N LYS A 172 -20.50 4.89 -11.58
CA LYS A 172 -19.94 6.21 -11.30
C LYS A 172 -18.90 6.11 -10.18
N VAL A 173 -17.71 6.66 -10.44
CA VAL A 173 -16.69 6.87 -9.42
C VAL A 173 -17.07 8.11 -8.61
N ASP A 174 -17.24 7.95 -7.31
CA ASP A 174 -17.44 9.06 -6.39
C ASP A 174 -16.08 9.56 -5.90
N ALA A 175 -15.58 10.62 -6.54
CA ALA A 175 -14.27 11.19 -6.27
C ALA A 175 -14.35 12.47 -5.41
N ASP A 176 -15.54 13.02 -5.17
CA ASP A 176 -15.70 14.40 -4.66
C ASP A 176 -15.02 14.59 -3.30
N GLY A 177 -15.22 13.65 -2.38
CA GLY A 177 -14.60 13.70 -1.06
C GLY A 177 -13.08 13.56 -1.09
N VAL A 178 -12.55 12.70 -1.97
CA VAL A 178 -11.09 12.52 -2.15
C VAL A 178 -10.47 13.77 -2.75
N LEU A 179 -11.09 14.34 -3.79
CA LEU A 179 -10.63 15.57 -4.45
C LEU A 179 -10.66 16.77 -3.50
N ALA A 180 -11.70 16.89 -2.67
CA ALA A 180 -11.77 17.91 -1.63
C ALA A 180 -10.60 17.80 -0.63
N GLY A 181 -10.29 16.58 -0.16
CA GLY A 181 -9.15 16.33 0.73
C GLY A 181 -7.81 16.69 0.10
N ILE A 182 -7.62 16.40 -1.19
CA ILE A 182 -6.44 16.80 -1.96
C ILE A 182 -6.33 18.32 -2.05
N HIS A 183 -7.41 19.03 -2.40
CA HIS A 183 -7.43 20.48 -2.49
C HIS A 183 -7.14 21.16 -1.13
N ASP A 184 -7.62 20.58 -0.03
CA ASP A 184 -7.36 21.11 1.30
C ASP A 184 -5.92 20.90 1.77
N ALA A 185 -5.30 19.77 1.38
CA ALA A 185 -3.87 19.55 1.57
C ALA A 185 -3.04 20.52 0.70
N ALA A 186 -3.48 20.78 -0.53
CA ALA A 186 -2.77 21.66 -1.45
C ALA A 186 -2.62 23.09 -0.93
N LYS A 187 -3.63 23.61 -0.23
CA LYS A 187 -3.60 24.92 0.44
C LYS A 187 -2.52 25.01 1.53
N GLN A 188 -2.06 23.90 2.08
CA GLN A 188 -1.11 23.85 3.20
C GLN A 188 0.35 23.74 2.75
N CYS A 189 0.62 23.20 1.56
CA CYS A 189 1.98 22.88 1.12
C CYS A 189 2.34 23.33 -0.32
N ASP A 190 1.55 24.24 -0.91
CA ASP A 190 1.71 24.70 -2.30
C ASP A 190 1.79 23.54 -3.31
N LEU A 191 0.93 22.52 -3.11
CA LEU A 191 0.73 21.46 -4.10
C LEU A 191 -0.06 22.05 -5.28
N GLU A 192 0.31 21.66 -6.49
CA GLU A 192 -0.41 21.95 -7.73
C GLU A 192 -1.22 20.70 -8.14
N PRO A 193 -2.52 20.62 -7.77
CA PRO A 193 -3.38 19.53 -8.20
C PRO A 193 -3.95 19.79 -9.59
N GLU A 194 -3.88 18.80 -10.46
CA GLU A 194 -4.56 18.74 -11.76
C GLU A 194 -5.52 17.54 -11.74
N VAL A 195 -6.78 17.74 -12.16
CA VAL A 195 -7.79 16.68 -12.18
C VAL A 195 -8.16 16.33 -13.61
N VAL A 196 -8.05 15.06 -13.96
CA VAL A 196 -8.40 14.53 -15.29
C VAL A 196 -9.50 13.49 -15.15
N TYR A 197 -10.60 13.73 -15.85
CA TYR A 197 -11.75 12.83 -15.88
C TYR A 197 -11.70 11.94 -17.11
N SER A 198 -11.79 10.63 -16.86
CA SER A 198 -11.90 9.56 -17.86
C SER A 198 -10.93 9.67 -19.03
N PRO A 199 -9.62 9.82 -18.80
CA PRO A 199 -8.66 9.74 -19.89
C PRO A 199 -8.63 8.31 -20.44
N SER A 200 -8.33 8.18 -21.72
CA SER A 200 -7.85 6.92 -22.26
C SER A 200 -6.46 6.59 -21.73
N ALA A 201 -6.07 5.32 -21.84
CA ALA A 201 -4.72 4.89 -21.44
C ALA A 201 -3.62 5.66 -22.20
N THR A 202 -3.83 5.92 -23.50
CA THR A 202 -2.87 6.67 -24.31
C THR A 202 -2.76 8.12 -23.83
N GLU A 203 -3.89 8.80 -23.62
CA GLU A 203 -3.92 10.17 -23.11
C GLU A 203 -3.26 10.27 -21.73
N LEU A 204 -3.47 9.29 -20.84
CA LEU A 204 -2.79 9.26 -19.55
C LEU A 204 -1.25 9.24 -19.72
N GLY A 205 -0.74 8.38 -20.62
CA GLY A 205 0.70 8.34 -20.90
C GLY A 205 1.24 9.67 -21.43
N GLU A 206 0.49 10.34 -22.30
CA GLU A 206 0.84 11.66 -22.86
C GLU A 206 0.84 12.76 -21.79
N ILE A 207 -0.16 12.77 -20.90
CA ILE A 207 -0.26 13.71 -19.77
C ILE A 207 0.91 13.50 -18.82
N VAL A 208 1.22 12.26 -18.44
CA VAL A 208 2.35 11.98 -17.55
C VAL A 208 3.69 12.40 -18.18
N ALA A 209 3.89 12.12 -19.47
CA ALA A 209 5.12 12.48 -20.16
C ALA A 209 5.33 13.99 -20.29
N SER A 210 4.25 14.75 -20.50
CA SER A 210 4.29 16.20 -20.71
C SER A 210 4.27 16.99 -19.39
N TRP A 211 3.39 16.62 -18.47
CA TRP A 211 3.15 17.34 -17.21
C TRP A 211 3.96 16.81 -16.04
N GLN A 212 4.53 15.60 -16.12
CA GLN A 212 5.50 15.05 -15.16
C GLN A 212 5.04 15.16 -13.69
N PRO A 213 3.92 14.51 -13.32
CA PRO A 213 3.41 14.56 -11.95
C PRO A 213 4.37 13.93 -10.94
N HIS A 214 4.53 14.57 -9.79
CA HIS A 214 5.30 14.02 -8.67
C HIS A 214 4.48 13.00 -7.88
N LEU A 215 3.17 13.24 -7.76
CA LEU A 215 2.21 12.37 -7.10
C LEU A 215 1.09 12.03 -8.10
N VAL A 216 0.64 10.79 -8.11
CA VAL A 216 -0.50 10.34 -8.92
C VAL A 216 -1.55 9.72 -8.01
N GLN A 217 -2.79 10.22 -8.05
CA GLN A 217 -3.96 9.59 -7.45
C GLN A 217 -4.79 8.97 -8.56
N PHE A 218 -4.94 7.65 -8.57
CA PHE A 218 -5.89 6.97 -9.46
C PHE A 218 -7.14 6.56 -8.68
N MET A 219 -8.31 6.89 -9.21
CA MET A 219 -9.62 6.49 -8.70
C MET A 219 -10.39 5.86 -9.84
N GLY A 220 -10.77 4.59 -9.70
CA GLY A 220 -11.44 3.87 -10.79
C GLY A 220 -11.77 2.44 -10.41
N HIS A 221 -12.15 1.66 -11.42
CA HIS A 221 -12.54 0.27 -11.25
C HIS A 221 -11.45 -0.70 -11.70
N GLY A 222 -11.38 -1.84 -11.00
CA GLY A 222 -10.48 -2.94 -11.29
C GLY A 222 -11.22 -4.27 -11.33
N ARG A 223 -10.78 -5.19 -12.19
CA ARG A 223 -11.29 -6.57 -12.24
C ARG A 223 -10.15 -7.56 -12.34
N TYR A 224 -10.38 -8.77 -11.87
CA TYR A 224 -9.44 -9.88 -12.02
C TYR A 224 -9.95 -10.83 -13.10
N ASP A 225 -9.11 -11.17 -14.07
CA ASP A 225 -9.39 -12.24 -15.03
C ASP A 225 -8.72 -13.53 -14.54
N PRO A 226 -9.46 -14.47 -13.93
CA PRO A 226 -8.89 -15.72 -13.44
C PRO A 226 -8.42 -16.65 -14.56
N GLY A 227 -8.96 -16.52 -15.77
CA GLY A 227 -8.53 -17.32 -16.93
C GLY A 227 -7.16 -16.89 -17.45
N ARG A 228 -6.79 -15.61 -17.24
CA ARG A 228 -5.48 -15.06 -17.60
C ARG A 228 -4.52 -14.90 -16.42
N GLY A 229 -5.04 -14.95 -15.19
CA GLY A 229 -4.27 -14.64 -13.99
C GLY A 229 -3.83 -13.17 -13.93
N GLU A 230 -4.63 -12.26 -14.47
CA GLU A 230 -4.24 -10.87 -14.74
C GLU A 230 -5.26 -9.88 -14.15
N GLY A 231 -4.79 -8.86 -13.44
CA GLY A 231 -5.61 -7.72 -13.03
C GLY A 231 -5.77 -6.72 -14.18
N ARG A 232 -6.92 -6.05 -14.24
CA ARG A 232 -7.21 -5.04 -15.27
C ARG A 232 -7.88 -3.82 -14.68
N LEU A 233 -7.52 -2.65 -15.20
CA LEU A 233 -8.10 -1.36 -14.82
C LEU A 233 -9.03 -0.86 -15.94
N ALA A 234 -10.14 -0.27 -15.54
CA ALA A 234 -11.06 0.38 -16.45
C ALA A 234 -10.50 1.75 -16.87
N PHE A 235 -10.42 1.99 -18.18
CA PHE A 235 -10.17 3.29 -18.80
C PHE A 235 -11.27 3.59 -19.80
N ALA A 236 -11.44 4.86 -20.18
CA ALA A 236 -12.31 5.20 -21.31
C ALA A 236 -11.59 4.92 -22.63
N ASP A 237 -12.31 4.41 -23.63
CA ASP A 237 -11.89 4.49 -25.02
C ASP A 237 -12.33 5.83 -25.65
N PRO A 238 -11.96 6.13 -26.91
CA PRO A 238 -12.39 7.36 -27.58
C PRO A 238 -13.91 7.54 -27.71
N GLY A 239 -14.71 6.47 -27.61
CA GLY A 239 -16.18 6.51 -27.54
C GLY A 239 -16.73 6.75 -26.13
N GLY A 240 -15.87 6.65 -25.11
CA GLY A 240 -16.22 6.72 -23.70
C GLY A 240 -16.63 5.36 -23.10
N GLU A 241 -16.50 4.27 -23.84
CA GLU A 241 -16.79 2.91 -23.37
C GLU A 241 -15.62 2.34 -22.57
N THR A 242 -15.84 1.25 -21.83
CA THR A 242 -14.79 0.64 -21.01
C THR A 242 -13.74 -0.06 -21.87
N ASN A 243 -12.51 0.44 -21.81
CA ASN A 243 -11.31 -0.28 -22.21
C ASN A 243 -10.63 -0.90 -20.98
N TRP A 244 -10.59 -2.23 -20.91
CA TRP A 244 -9.96 -2.96 -19.82
C TRP A 244 -8.46 -3.19 -20.06
N VAL A 245 -7.66 -2.32 -19.46
CA VAL A 245 -6.21 -2.28 -19.62
C VAL A 245 -5.53 -3.21 -18.61
N PRO A 246 -4.62 -4.10 -19.03
CA PRO A 246 -3.80 -4.90 -18.13
C PRO A 246 -3.09 -4.07 -17.06
N ASP A 247 -3.09 -4.56 -15.82
CA ASP A 247 -2.35 -3.94 -14.71
C ASP A 247 -0.87 -3.73 -15.02
N ALA A 248 -0.28 -4.62 -15.81
CA ALA A 248 1.10 -4.53 -16.23
C ALA A 248 1.42 -3.32 -17.10
N ARG A 249 0.42 -2.81 -17.82
CA ARG A 249 0.58 -1.59 -18.62
C ARG A 249 0.58 -0.34 -17.76
N MET A 250 0.12 -0.38 -16.51
CA MET A 250 0.05 0.83 -15.68
C MET A 250 1.43 1.42 -15.39
N ALA A 251 2.44 0.58 -15.21
CA ALA A 251 3.82 1.04 -15.05
C ALA A 251 4.32 1.76 -16.31
N ASP A 252 4.01 1.23 -17.50
CA ASP A 252 4.39 1.86 -18.78
C ASP A 252 3.70 3.21 -19.01
N LEU A 253 2.50 3.40 -18.46
CA LEU A 253 1.74 4.66 -18.57
C LEU A 253 2.24 5.73 -17.60
N LEU A 254 2.62 5.33 -16.38
CA LEU A 254 2.99 6.26 -15.31
C LEU A 254 4.49 6.53 -15.24
N VAL A 255 5.33 5.66 -15.82
CA VAL A 255 6.78 5.77 -15.74
C VAL A 255 7.36 5.90 -17.14
N SER A 256 8.20 6.91 -17.33
CA SER A 256 8.94 7.13 -18.57
C SER A 256 10.46 7.05 -18.34
N PRO A 257 11.28 7.03 -19.40
CA PRO A 257 12.74 7.13 -19.25
C PRO A 257 13.19 8.41 -18.54
N ASN A 258 12.48 9.53 -18.74
CA ASN A 258 12.87 10.85 -18.24
C ASN A 258 12.12 11.26 -16.96
N TRP A 259 11.12 10.49 -16.53
CA TRP A 259 10.30 10.84 -15.38
C TRP A 259 9.73 9.62 -14.66
N VAL A 260 9.82 9.62 -13.34
CA VAL A 260 9.21 8.64 -12.44
C VAL A 260 8.46 9.40 -11.35
N PRO A 261 7.14 9.22 -11.19
CA PRO A 261 6.41 9.77 -10.06
C PRO A 261 7.02 9.26 -8.73
N ARG A 262 7.06 10.12 -7.72
CA ARG A 262 7.54 9.77 -6.38
C ARG A 262 6.56 8.89 -5.65
N ALA A 263 5.27 9.15 -5.86
CA ALA A 263 4.23 8.29 -5.33
C ALA A 263 3.05 8.08 -6.28
N VAL A 264 2.45 6.90 -6.16
CA VAL A 264 1.21 6.54 -6.82
C VAL A 264 0.24 5.96 -5.79
N VAL A 265 -0.97 6.52 -5.70
CA VAL A 265 -2.04 6.08 -4.81
C VAL A 265 -3.16 5.50 -5.66
N LEU A 266 -3.52 4.24 -5.42
CA LEU A 266 -4.47 3.47 -6.22
C LEU A 266 -5.71 3.13 -5.39
N HIS A 267 -6.83 3.79 -5.71
CA HIS A 267 -8.13 3.58 -5.06
C HIS A 267 -9.09 2.85 -5.99
N ALA A 268 -9.35 1.57 -5.69
CA ALA A 268 -10.40 0.80 -6.35
C ALA A 268 -11.73 1.14 -5.67
N CYS A 269 -12.62 1.82 -6.40
CA CYS A 269 -13.96 2.12 -5.90
C CYS A 269 -14.87 0.89 -6.08
N ASP A 270 -15.67 0.58 -5.06
CA ASP A 270 -16.74 -0.42 -5.13
C ASP A 270 -17.75 0.02 -6.21
N GLY A 271 -17.69 -0.66 -7.35
CA GLY A 271 -18.45 -0.40 -8.57
C GLY A 271 -19.44 -1.51 -8.84
N GLY A 272 -19.90 -2.19 -7.79
CA GLY A 272 -21.23 -2.72 -7.66
C GLY A 272 -21.77 -3.78 -8.64
N ALA A 273 -21.00 -4.27 -9.62
CA ALA A 273 -21.54 -5.09 -10.71
C ALA A 273 -20.93 -6.48 -10.92
N THR A 274 -19.91 -6.91 -10.17
CA THR A 274 -19.35 -8.28 -10.32
C THR A 274 -19.11 -9.00 -9.00
N ASP A 275 -19.10 -10.34 -9.05
CA ASP A 275 -18.89 -11.22 -7.89
C ASP A 275 -17.40 -11.27 -7.44
N TYR A 276 -16.48 -10.74 -8.25
CA TYR A 276 -15.04 -10.66 -7.97
C TYR A 276 -14.47 -9.31 -8.46
N GLU A 277 -14.25 -8.36 -7.55
CA GLU A 277 -13.49 -7.16 -7.83
C GLU A 277 -12.01 -7.37 -7.49
N ALA A 278 -11.10 -6.91 -8.36
CA ALA A 278 -9.67 -6.91 -8.06
C ALA A 278 -9.29 -5.63 -7.32
N GLY A 279 -8.60 -5.77 -6.18
CA GLY A 279 -7.81 -4.67 -5.64
C GLY A 279 -6.60 -4.35 -6.53
N PHE A 280 -5.99 -3.19 -6.34
CA PHE A 280 -4.84 -2.74 -7.13
C PHE A 280 -3.49 -3.24 -6.62
N ALA A 281 -3.51 -4.19 -5.68
CA ALA A 281 -2.29 -4.72 -5.08
C ALA A 281 -1.35 -5.40 -6.10
N GLY A 282 -1.86 -5.91 -7.23
CA GLY A 282 -1.05 -6.46 -8.32
C GLY A 282 -0.31 -5.42 -9.16
N VAL A 283 -0.82 -4.18 -9.20
CA VAL A 283 -0.19 -3.05 -9.91
C VAL A 283 1.03 -2.53 -9.15
N ALA A 284 0.93 -2.49 -7.81
CA ALA A 284 1.92 -1.85 -6.97
C ALA A 284 3.34 -2.44 -7.09
N PRO A 285 3.54 -3.77 -7.11
CA PRO A 285 4.84 -4.38 -7.40
C PRO A 285 5.48 -3.93 -8.69
N GLN A 286 4.68 -3.68 -9.73
CA GLN A 286 5.18 -3.30 -11.05
C GLN A 286 5.67 -1.86 -11.05
N LEU A 287 4.90 -0.95 -10.41
CA LEU A 287 5.30 0.44 -10.21
C LEU A 287 6.58 0.55 -9.35
N CYS A 288 6.69 -0.24 -8.27
CA CYS A 288 7.90 -0.27 -7.45
C CYS A 288 9.12 -0.75 -8.24
N ARG A 289 8.99 -1.85 -9.00
CA ARG A 289 10.07 -2.35 -9.88
C ARG A 289 10.47 -1.32 -10.93
N ALA A 290 9.51 -0.53 -11.43
CA ALA A 290 9.74 0.56 -12.37
C ALA A 290 10.39 1.80 -11.74
N GLY A 291 10.51 1.87 -10.41
CA GLY A 291 11.24 2.92 -9.69
C GLY A 291 10.37 3.90 -8.90
N VAL A 292 9.05 3.71 -8.84
CA VAL A 292 8.19 4.53 -8.00
C VAL A 292 8.54 4.27 -6.53
N GLN A 293 8.92 5.32 -5.80
CA GLN A 293 9.37 5.17 -4.40
C GLN A 293 8.26 4.69 -3.47
N CYS A 294 7.07 5.27 -3.61
CA CYS A 294 5.95 4.98 -2.73
C CYS A 294 4.72 4.59 -3.55
N VAL A 295 4.21 3.37 -3.34
CA VAL A 295 2.94 2.96 -3.94
C VAL A 295 1.97 2.59 -2.84
N VAL A 296 0.85 3.30 -2.77
CA VAL A 296 -0.26 2.99 -1.87
C VAL A 296 -1.35 2.33 -2.69
N ALA A 297 -1.82 1.15 -2.30
CA ALA A 297 -2.87 0.43 -3.03
C ALA A 297 -3.89 -0.17 -2.06
N MET A 298 -5.18 -0.01 -2.41
CA MET A 298 -6.26 -0.72 -1.72
C MET A 298 -6.32 -2.17 -2.21
N GLN A 299 -6.15 -3.13 -1.28
CA GLN A 299 -6.22 -4.57 -1.58
C GLN A 299 -7.64 -5.07 -1.85
N TYR A 300 -8.64 -4.36 -1.35
CA TYR A 300 -10.06 -4.71 -1.42
C TYR A 300 -10.87 -3.46 -1.74
N PRO A 301 -12.07 -3.60 -2.33
CA PRO A 301 -12.98 -2.49 -2.53
C PRO A 301 -13.31 -1.80 -1.20
N VAL A 302 -13.38 -0.48 -1.24
CA VAL A 302 -13.71 0.34 -0.07
C VAL A 302 -14.91 1.24 -0.36
N THR A 303 -15.66 1.59 0.68
CA THR A 303 -16.72 2.59 0.57
C THR A 303 -16.13 3.98 0.28
N ASN A 304 -16.92 4.85 -0.35
CA ASN A 304 -16.52 6.23 -0.64
C ASN A 304 -16.11 7.00 0.63
N ASN A 305 -16.80 6.74 1.74
CA ASN A 305 -16.45 7.32 3.04
C ASN A 305 -15.04 6.89 3.48
N THR A 306 -14.72 5.59 3.36
CA THR A 306 -13.38 5.07 3.69
C THR A 306 -12.32 5.68 2.78
N ALA A 307 -12.55 5.70 1.47
CA ALA A 307 -11.63 6.31 0.50
C ALA A 307 -11.37 7.79 0.81
N THR A 308 -12.43 8.54 1.13
CA THR A 308 -12.36 9.95 1.51
C THR A 308 -11.60 10.16 2.81
N SER A 309 -11.94 9.42 3.87
CA SER A 309 -11.26 9.54 5.17
C SER A 309 -9.78 9.16 5.10
N PHE A 310 -9.45 8.12 4.33
CA PHE A 310 -8.07 7.73 4.07
C PHE A 310 -7.32 8.82 3.31
N SER A 311 -7.80 9.23 2.13
CA SER A 311 -7.12 10.23 1.29
C SER A 311 -6.94 11.56 2.00
N THR A 312 -7.99 12.08 2.64
CA THR A 312 -7.91 13.35 3.38
C THR A 312 -6.86 13.30 4.47
N THR A 313 -6.77 12.18 5.20
CA THR A 313 -5.75 12.02 6.24
C THR A 313 -4.36 11.88 5.64
N PHE A 314 -4.20 11.04 4.62
CA PHE A 314 -2.93 10.79 3.96
C PHE A 314 -2.34 12.07 3.36
N TYR A 315 -3.11 12.80 2.55
CA TYR A 315 -2.63 14.05 1.92
C TYR A 315 -2.37 15.16 2.93
N ARG A 316 -3.13 15.23 4.03
CA ARG A 316 -2.83 16.15 5.14
C ARG A 316 -1.49 15.83 5.80
N GLU A 317 -1.19 14.56 6.07
CA GLU A 317 0.10 14.18 6.65
C GLU A 317 1.26 14.40 5.66
N LEU A 318 1.04 14.16 4.37
CA LEU A 318 2.02 14.53 3.33
C LEU A 318 2.25 16.04 3.27
N ALA A 319 1.21 16.86 3.37
CA ALA A 319 1.34 18.32 3.42
C ALA A 319 2.13 18.80 4.65
N ARG A 320 2.08 18.03 5.74
CA ARG A 320 2.93 18.22 6.94
C ARG A 320 4.32 17.61 6.81
N ARG A 321 4.69 17.14 5.61
CA ARG A 321 5.97 16.49 5.29
C ARG A 321 6.25 15.25 6.13
N GLN A 322 5.21 14.56 6.58
CA GLN A 322 5.41 13.27 7.23
C GLN A 322 5.91 12.23 6.22
N PRO A 323 6.80 11.32 6.65
CA PRO A 323 7.18 10.15 5.86
C PRO A 323 5.96 9.36 5.37
N PRO A 324 6.03 8.77 4.16
CA PRO A 324 4.87 8.14 3.54
C PRO A 324 4.31 6.95 4.34
N ASP A 325 5.14 6.16 5.00
CA ASP A 325 4.69 5.08 5.88
C ASP A 325 3.93 5.60 7.11
N VAL A 326 4.39 6.71 7.70
CA VAL A 326 3.70 7.38 8.81
C VAL A 326 2.35 7.92 8.34
N ALA A 327 2.31 8.58 7.18
CA ALA A 327 1.07 9.11 6.61
C ALA A 327 0.03 8.00 6.37
N VAL A 328 0.46 6.85 5.81
CA VAL A 328 -0.41 5.68 5.60
C VAL A 328 -0.85 5.09 6.93
N GLN A 329 0.06 4.93 7.90
CA GLN A 329 -0.28 4.39 9.21
C GLN A 329 -1.32 5.26 9.93
N THR A 330 -1.14 6.59 9.93
CA THR A 330 -2.12 7.52 10.50
C THR A 330 -3.47 7.40 9.80
N ALA A 331 -3.49 7.29 8.47
CA ALA A 331 -4.72 7.10 7.71
C ALA A 331 -5.40 5.74 8.00
N ARG A 332 -4.62 4.66 8.17
CA ARG A 332 -5.13 3.35 8.62
C ARG A 332 -5.80 3.43 10.00
N SER A 333 -5.16 4.08 10.97
CA SER A 333 -5.74 4.26 12.31
C SER A 333 -7.06 5.04 12.27
N VAL A 334 -7.20 6.03 11.39
CA VAL A 334 -8.45 6.77 11.20
C VAL A 334 -9.54 5.87 10.62
N ILE A 335 -9.28 5.15 9.52
CA ILE A 335 -10.32 4.30 8.90
C ILE A 335 -10.66 3.05 9.72
N ALA A 336 -9.77 2.62 10.61
CA ALA A 336 -10.00 1.53 11.55
C ALA A 336 -10.88 1.93 12.74
N ALA A 337 -11.24 3.22 12.86
CA ALA A 337 -12.15 3.68 13.89
C ALA A 337 -13.52 2.97 13.77
N PRO A 338 -14.18 2.62 14.89
CA PRO A 338 -15.45 1.88 14.88
C PRO A 338 -16.54 2.51 14.00
N GLU A 339 -16.53 3.84 13.88
CA GLU A 339 -17.50 4.64 13.14
C GLU A 339 -17.33 4.51 11.62
N ILE A 340 -16.15 4.08 11.16
CA ILE A 340 -15.83 3.93 9.73
C ILE A 340 -15.78 2.45 9.35
N GLY A 341 -15.00 1.64 10.08
CA GLY A 341 -14.91 0.21 9.82
C GLY A 341 -13.71 -0.45 10.50
N ALA A 342 -13.93 -1.04 11.67
CA ALA A 342 -12.90 -1.71 12.47
C ALA A 342 -12.12 -2.83 11.74
N GLY A 343 -12.65 -3.35 10.62
CA GLY A 343 -11.98 -4.35 9.79
C GLY A 343 -11.11 -3.77 8.66
N LEU A 344 -11.16 -2.47 8.37
CA LEU A 344 -10.57 -1.91 7.15
C LEU A 344 -9.07 -1.60 7.26
N ILE A 345 -8.47 -1.84 8.43
CA ILE A 345 -7.08 -1.53 8.73
C ILE A 345 -6.08 -2.22 7.79
N GLY A 346 -6.42 -3.42 7.33
CA GLY A 346 -5.60 -4.21 6.42
C GLY A 346 -5.82 -3.92 4.93
N VAL A 347 -6.73 -3.00 4.60
CA VAL A 347 -7.06 -2.70 3.19
C VAL A 347 -5.97 -1.89 2.50
N PRO A 348 -5.51 -0.75 3.05
CA PRO A 348 -4.46 0.03 2.40
C PRO A 348 -3.11 -0.65 2.62
N VAL A 349 -2.37 -0.90 1.54
CA VAL A 349 -0.98 -1.37 1.56
C VAL A 349 -0.09 -0.26 1.09
N VAL A 350 1.09 -0.15 1.69
CA VAL A 350 2.14 0.75 1.22
C VAL A 350 3.38 -0.05 0.88
N TYR A 351 3.86 0.14 -0.33
CA TYR A 351 5.15 -0.34 -0.81
C TYR A 351 6.11 0.83 -0.84
N LEU A 352 7.27 0.67 -0.19
CA LEU A 352 8.30 1.69 -0.11
C LEU A 352 9.63 1.13 -0.60
N HIS A 353 10.33 1.94 -1.41
CA HIS A 353 11.75 1.76 -1.72
C HIS A 353 12.64 2.59 -0.78
N SER A 354 12.12 3.72 -0.27
CA SER A 354 12.74 4.55 0.76
C SER A 354 11.67 5.12 1.70
N ASP A 355 12.04 5.36 2.95
CA ASP A 355 11.24 6.03 3.97
C ASP A 355 11.39 7.56 3.97
N ASP A 356 12.18 8.10 3.03
CA ASP A 356 12.37 9.54 2.88
C ASP A 356 11.04 10.26 2.62
N PRO A 357 10.85 11.48 3.17
CA PRO A 357 9.70 12.31 2.83
C PRO A 357 9.59 12.52 1.32
N LEU A 358 8.38 12.37 0.78
CA LEU A 358 8.11 12.59 -0.65
C LEU A 358 8.28 14.06 -1.05
N LEU A 359 8.00 14.96 -0.09
CA LEU A 359 8.04 16.42 -0.21
C LEU A 359 9.15 16.98 0.68
N ALA A 360 10.40 16.92 0.21
CA ALA A 360 11.56 17.50 0.89
C ALA A 360 11.61 19.02 0.71
N GLU A 361 12.08 19.75 1.73
CA GLU A 361 12.34 21.20 1.61
C GLU A 361 13.55 21.46 0.72
N PRO A 362 13.53 22.53 -0.11
CA PRO A 362 14.75 23.01 -0.74
C PRO A 362 15.77 23.35 0.36
N GLU A 363 17.03 22.97 0.15
CA GLU A 363 18.11 23.38 1.05
C GLU A 363 18.04 24.90 1.23
N GLN A 364 17.94 25.36 2.48
CA GLN A 364 18.06 26.79 2.75
C GLN A 364 19.48 27.17 2.34
N GLU A 365 19.62 27.91 1.23
CA GLU A 365 20.88 28.56 0.90
C GLU A 365 21.35 29.30 2.15
N GLY A 366 22.49 28.86 2.69
CA GLY A 366 23.02 29.36 3.95
C GLY A 366 23.05 30.88 3.90
N LYS A 367 22.38 31.51 4.87
CA LYS A 367 22.66 32.90 5.21
C LYS A 367 24.14 32.95 5.58
N GLN A 368 24.98 33.39 4.63
CA GLN A 368 26.36 33.77 4.88
C GLN A 368 26.41 34.99 5.80
#